data_AF-A0A1I6EIV7-F1
#
_entry.id   AF-A0A1I6EIV7-F1
#
_cell.length_a   1.000
_cell.length_b   1.000
_cell.length_c   1.000
_cell.angle_alpha   90.00
_cell.angle_beta   90.00
_cell.angle_gamma   90.00
#
_symmetry.space_group_name_H-M   'P 1'
#
loop_
_entity.id
_entity.type
_entity.pdbx_description
1 polymer ?
#
loop_
_entity_poly.entity_id
_entity_poly.type
_entity_poly.pdbx_seq_one_letter_code
_entity_poly.pdbx_strand_id
1 'polypeptide(L)' 'MYREKNFDNPLLTEALAKLRMAQNFFNNASTPDMIDAAIYELNVAEMHLRAVIKRARNGGDDLTD' A
#
# COMPACT_ATOMS: atom_id res chain seq x y z
N MET A 1 0.98 -11.73 22.88
CA MET A 1 1.41 -12.00 21.48
C MET A 1 0.18 -11.80 20.60
N TYR A 2 0.05 -10.65 19.96
CA TYR A 2 -0.98 -10.46 18.95
C TYR A 2 -0.64 -11.42 17.82
N ARG A 3 -1.42 -12.50 17.68
CA ARG A 3 -1.36 -13.35 16.50
C ARG A 3 -1.59 -12.40 15.34
N GLU A 4 -0.56 -12.19 14.53
CA GLU A 4 -0.71 -11.70 13.18
C GLU A 4 -1.76 -12.60 12.54
N LYS A 5 -3.01 -12.12 12.52
CA LYS A 5 -3.97 -12.61 11.55
C LYS A 5 -3.28 -12.29 10.25
N ASN A 6 -2.66 -13.31 9.65
CA ASN A 6 -2.22 -13.26 8.27
C ASN A 6 -3.45 -12.74 7.52
N PHE A 7 -3.41 -11.47 7.15
CA PHE A 7 -4.29 -10.97 6.13
C PHE A 7 -3.78 -11.66 4.86
N ASP A 8 -4.21 -12.91 4.62
CA ASP A 8 -4.03 -13.66 3.37
C ASP A 8 -4.91 -13.03 2.28
N ASN A 9 -4.85 -11.71 2.17
CA ASN A 9 -5.43 -10.96 1.08
C ASN A 9 -4.27 -10.62 0.14
N PRO A 10 -4.15 -11.30 -1.02
CA PRO A 10 -3.06 -11.07 -1.94
C PRO A 10 -2.99 -9.60 -2.42
N LEU A 11 -4.15 -8.91 -2.48
CA LEU A 11 -4.19 -7.48 -2.81
C LEU A 11 -3.59 -6.62 -1.70
N LEU A 12 -3.76 -7.00 -0.43
CA LEU A 12 -3.13 -6.29 0.68
C LEU A 12 -1.62 -6.53 0.68
N THR A 13 -1.19 -7.77 0.44
CA THR A 13 0.24 -8.11 0.29
C THR A 13 0.88 -7.31 -0.84
N GLU A 14 0.23 -7.22 -2.00
CA GLU A 14 0.71 -6.43 -3.14
C GLU A 14 0.79 -4.93 -2.79
N ALA A 15 -0.24 -4.38 -2.15
CA ALA A 15 -0.26 -2.97 -1.77
C ALA A 15 0.85 -2.62 -0.76
N LEU A 16 1.09 -3.50 0.22
CA LEU A 16 2.21 -3.35 1.17
C LEU A 16 3.58 -3.45 0.48
N ALA A 17 3.71 -4.36 -0.50
CA ALA A 17 4.92 -4.47 -1.29
C ALA A 17 5.21 -3.18 -2.08
N LYS A 18 4.20 -2.59 -2.74
CA LYS A 18 4.32 -1.32 -3.45
C LYS A 18 4.73 -0.17 -2.52
N LEU A 19 4.12 -0.08 -1.34
CA LEU A 19 4.51 0.93 -0.35
C LEU A 19 5.97 0.76 0.08
N ARG A 20 6.42 -0.47 0.31
CA ARG A 20 7.83 -0.75 0.66
C ARG A 20 8.79 -0.38 -0.48
N MET A 21 8.42 -0.63 -1.74
CA MET A 21 9.24 -0.22 -2.88
C MET A 21 9.35 1.30 -2.99
N ALA A 22 8.24 2.03 -2.82
CA ALA A 22 8.25 3.50 -2.83
C ALA A 22 9.08 4.09 -1.68
N GLN A 23 9.00 3.50 -0.48
CA GLN A 23 9.87 3.87 0.66
C GLN A 23 11.35 3.63 0.35
N ASN A 24 11.69 2.49 -0.25
CA ASN A 24 13.06 2.22 -0.66
C ASN A 24 13.53 3.22 -1.73
N PHE A 25 12.67 3.58 -2.69
CA PHE A 25 13.02 4.56 -3.70
C PHE A 25 13.30 5.93 -3.08
N PHE A 26 12.43 6.40 -2.17
CA PHE A 26 12.64 7.64 -1.42
C PHE A 26 13.94 7.64 -0.60
N ASN A 27 14.22 6.55 0.11
CA ASN A 27 15.44 6.42 0.92
C ASN A 27 16.73 6.44 0.08
N ASN A 28 16.66 6.13 -1.21
CA ASN A 28 17.79 6.14 -2.14
C ASN A 28 17.77 7.33 -3.10
N ALA A 29 16.82 8.25 -2.98
CA ALA A 29 16.75 9.42 -3.83
C ALA A 29 17.86 10.41 -3.45
N SER A 30 18.67 10.82 -4.44
CA SER A 30 19.85 11.66 -4.21
C SER A 30 19.83 13.00 -4.96
N THR A 31 18.82 13.22 -5.81
CA THR A 31 18.64 14.49 -6.54
C THR A 31 17.26 15.09 -6.19
N PRO A 32 17.08 16.41 -6.29
CA PRO A 32 15.79 17.04 -6.08
C PRO A 32 14.66 16.40 -6.91
N ASP A 33 14.89 16.19 -8.21
CA ASP A 33 13.90 15.57 -9.10
C ASP A 33 13.55 14.13 -8.69
N MET A 34 14.55 13.36 -8.23
CA MET A 34 14.30 12.00 -7.71
C MET A 34 13.54 12.02 -6.39
N ILE A 35 13.77 13.01 -5.54
CA ILE A 35 13.04 13.18 -4.28
C ILE A 35 11.58 13.50 -4.59
N ASP A 36 11.30 14.42 -5.52
CA ASP A 36 9.94 14.77 -5.92
C ASP A 36 9.21 13.58 -6.54
N ALA A 37 9.87 12.82 -7.42
CA ALA A 37 9.33 11.59 -7.97
C ALA A 37 9.05 10.55 -6.88
N ALA A 38 9.95 10.39 -5.90
CA ALA A 38 9.78 9.43 -4.82
C ALA A 38 8.65 9.82 -3.85
N ILE A 39 8.44 11.11 -3.60
CA ILE A 39 7.29 11.62 -2.84
C ILE A 39 5.99 11.30 -3.56
N TYR A 40 5.95 11.50 -4.88
CA TYR A 40 4.79 11.14 -5.69
C TYR A 40 4.45 9.65 -5.57
N GLU A 41 5.43 8.77 -5.77
CA GLU A 41 5.26 7.31 -5.67
C GLU A 41 4.82 6.86 -4.27
N LEU A 42 5.36 7.47 -3.21
CA LEU A 42 4.92 7.22 -1.84
C LEU A 42 3.44 7.55 -1.64
N ASN A 43 3.01 8.73 -2.10
CA ASN A 43 1.62 9.15 -1.99
C ASN A 43 0.67 8.20 -2.74
N VAL A 44 1.04 7.81 -3.96
CA VAL A 44 0.26 6.86 -4.78
C VAL A 44 0.15 5.50 -4.09
N ALA A 45 1.27 4.96 -3.57
CA ALA A 45 1.29 3.68 -2.89
C ALA A 45 0.46 3.70 -1.60
N GLU A 46 0.51 4.80 -0.84
CA GLU A 46 -0.31 4.97 0.36
C GLU A 46 -1.81 5.04 0.02
N MET A 47 -2.19 5.82 -0.99
CA MET A 47 -3.57 5.90 -1.45
C MET A 47 -4.09 4.53 -1.91
N HIS A 48 -3.27 3.77 -2.65
CA HIS A 48 -3.61 2.42 -3.08
C HIS A 48 -3.83 1.48 -1.89
N LEU A 49 -2.93 1.48 -0.90
CA LEU A 49 -3.07 0.68 0.32
C LEU A 49 -4.36 1.03 1.09
N ARG A 50 -4.65 2.32 1.26
CA ARG A 50 -5.89 2.79 1.91
C ARG A 50 -7.12 2.28 1.17
N ALA A 51 -7.12 2.32 -0.16
CA ALA A 51 -8.23 1.80 -0.98
C ALA A 51 -8.41 0.28 -0.83
N VAL A 52 -7.32 -0.48 -0.84
CA VAL A 52 -7.35 -1.94 -0.63
C VAL A 52 -7.87 -2.30 0.76
N ILE A 53 -7.40 -1.61 1.81
CA ILE A 53 -7.90 -1.82 3.18
C ILE A 53 -9.39 -1.49 3.27
N LYS A 54 -9.83 -0.38 2.66
CA LYS A 54 -11.26 -0.02 2.62
C LYS A 54 -12.09 -1.10 1.93
N ARG A 55 -11.64 -1.61 0.78
CA ARG A 55 -12.31 -2.72 0.08
C ARG A 55 -12.32 -4.00 0.90
N ALA A 56 -11.21 -4.36 1.54
CA ALA A 56 -11.13 -5.55 2.39
C ALA A 56 -12.04 -5.46 3.63
N ARG A 57 -12.28 -4.25 4.16
CA ARG A 57 -13.24 -4.00 5.25
C ARG A 57 -14.69 -4.07 4.77
N ASN A 58 -14.96 -3.56 3.56
CA ASN A 58 -16.32 -3.46 3.01
C ASN A 58 -16.74 -4.74 2.24
N GLY A 59 -15.81 -5.62 1.87
CA GLY A 59 -16.08 -6.92 1.26
C GLY A 59 -16.73 -7.96 2.18
N GLY A 60 -17.34 -7.51 3.29
CA GLY A 60 -18.30 -8.26 4.09
C GLY A 60 -19.76 -7.93 3.76
N ASP A 61 -20.06 -6.92 2.93
CA ASP A 61 -21.43 -6.42 2.72
C ASP A 61 -21.84 -6.21 1.24
N ASP A 62 -21.17 -6.86 0.28
CA ASP A 62 -21.64 -6.88 -1.13
C ASP A 62 -21.52 -8.28 -1.74
N LEU A 63 -22.36 -9.21 -1.24
CA LEU A 63 -22.84 -10.40 -1.94
C LEU A 63 -24.31 -10.63 -1.57
N THR A 64 -25.18 -9.71 -1.97
CA THR A 64 -26.57 -10.03 -2.30
C THR A 64 -26.82 -9.47 -3.69
N ASP A 65 -27.11 -10.40 -4.61
CA ASP A 65 -27.53 -10.16 -6.00
C ASP A 65 -28.57 -9.05 -6.17
#